data_AF-A0A8H5GT77-F1
#
_entry.id   AF-A0A8H5GT77-F1
#
_cell.length_a   1.000
_cell.length_b   1.000
_cell.length_c   1.000
_cell.angle_alpha   90.00
_cell.angle_beta   90.00
_cell.angle_gamma   90.00
#
_symmetry.space_group_name_H-M   'P 1'
#
loop_
_entity.id
_entity.type
_entity.pdbx_description
1 polymer ?
#
loop_
_entity_poly.entity_id
_entity_poly.type
_entity_poly.pdbx_seq_one_letter_code
_entity_poly.pdbx_strand_id
1 'polypeptide(L)'
;MSLKLYQQKYKRDDNLNDNFVDSNGQPVYKVHTPFAIHRITTISKTSHYRPTVSSLSTPSAQGASDEEAEADDVASLDSQRRGRTLSLEERRPRGEEELPTPGQDETTQSHLDNFEYVAQIDWRIVKTAKMRFANGRYSGQDVKVSDMFRKEGWGCWGRHRVFTAEDGKEYKWRMKGSYSELILNDGSKKIIAASRPWKFSMRKPHFEIFPEGLHMIDEIFVTFIFVEELRKTSERAVAAS
;
A
#
# COMPACT_ATOMS: atom_id res chain seq x y z
N MET A 1 -14.14 -12.39 1.74
CA MET A 1 -12.67 -12.32 1.58
C MET A 1 -12.27 -10.93 1.13
N SER A 2 -11.32 -10.28 1.80
CA SER A 2 -10.78 -8.97 1.42
C SER A 2 -9.30 -9.08 1.04
N LEU A 3 -8.85 -8.24 0.10
CA LEU A 3 -7.43 -8.06 -0.21
C LEU A 3 -6.84 -7.01 0.73
N LYS A 4 -5.69 -7.29 1.35
CA LYS A 4 -4.97 -6.37 2.24
C LYS A 4 -3.60 -6.06 1.67
N LEU A 5 -3.32 -4.77 1.52
CA LEU A 5 -2.09 -4.23 0.95
C LEU A 5 -1.33 -3.44 2.02
N TYR A 6 -0.13 -3.86 2.36
CA TYR A 6 0.74 -3.27 3.38
C TYR A 6 1.87 -2.49 2.73
N GLN A 7 2.14 -1.31 3.28
CA GLN A 7 3.30 -0.50 2.91
C GLN A 7 4.60 -1.18 3.35
N GLN A 8 5.54 -1.43 2.42
CA GLN A 8 6.82 -2.07 2.73
C GLN A 8 7.75 -1.12 3.48
N LYS A 9 7.86 0.13 3.04
CA LYS A 9 8.65 1.19 3.66
C LYS A 9 7.73 2.10 4.46
N TYR A 10 7.38 1.69 5.68
CA TYR A 10 6.60 2.53 6.61
C TYR A 10 7.42 3.73 7.14
N LYS A 11 7.70 4.70 6.25
CA LYS A 11 8.00 6.08 6.60
C LYS A 11 6.71 6.88 6.46
N ARG A 12 6.43 7.74 7.43
CA ARG A 12 5.12 8.38 7.65
C ARG A 12 4.59 9.15 6.43
N ASP A 13 5.51 9.69 5.61
CA ASP A 13 5.22 10.79 4.69
C ASP A 13 5.35 10.45 3.19
N ASP A 14 5.77 9.23 2.81
CA ASP A 14 6.04 8.88 1.41
C ASP A 14 5.35 7.57 0.97
N ASN A 15 4.07 7.67 0.60
CA ASN A 15 3.34 6.61 -0.13
C ASN A 15 3.53 6.72 -1.66
N LEU A 16 4.41 7.62 -2.12
CA LEU A 16 4.66 7.88 -3.53
C LEU A 16 5.97 7.21 -4.03
N ASN A 17 6.78 6.66 -3.12
CA ASN A 17 7.97 5.83 -3.37
C ASN A 17 7.99 4.54 -2.52
N ASP A 18 6.92 3.75 -2.58
CA ASP A 18 6.74 2.57 -1.76
C ASP A 18 6.20 1.36 -2.56
N ASN A 19 6.52 0.16 -2.06
CA ASN A 19 5.96 -1.08 -2.55
C ASN A 19 4.81 -1.49 -1.63
N PHE A 20 3.72 -1.98 -2.22
CA PHE A 20 2.56 -2.49 -1.50
C PHE A 20 2.54 -4.01 -1.64
N VAL A 21 2.67 -4.70 -0.51
CA VAL A 21 2.72 -6.16 -0.42
C VAL A 21 1.42 -6.73 0.11
N ASP A 22 1.09 -7.98 -0.22
CA ASP A 22 -0.08 -8.68 0.31
C ASP A 22 0.15 -9.20 1.75
N SER A 23 -0.81 -9.95 2.30
CA SER A 23 -0.70 -10.57 3.63
C SER A 23 0.43 -11.61 3.75
N ASN A 24 0.91 -12.14 2.63
CA ASN A 24 2.01 -13.11 2.56
C ASN A 24 3.37 -12.42 2.35
N GLY A 25 3.38 -11.08 2.25
CA GLY A 25 4.58 -10.30 1.95
C GLY A 25 4.95 -10.25 0.47
N GLN A 26 4.12 -10.78 -0.43
CA GLN A 26 4.38 -10.76 -1.87
C GLN A 26 4.10 -9.37 -2.44
N PRO A 27 4.99 -8.79 -3.27
CA PRO A 27 4.77 -7.48 -3.86
C PRO A 27 3.60 -7.52 -4.87
N VAL A 28 2.65 -6.60 -4.69
CA VAL A 28 1.47 -6.46 -5.54
C VAL A 28 1.60 -5.22 -6.42
N TYR A 29 1.89 -4.07 -5.80
CA TYR A 29 2.09 -2.80 -6.51
C TYR A 29 3.42 -2.17 -6.13
N LYS A 30 3.97 -1.42 -7.09
CA LYS A 30 5.10 -0.51 -6.92
C LYS A 30 4.63 0.89 -7.28
N VAL A 31 4.78 1.82 -6.34
CA VAL A 31 4.47 3.24 -6.54
C VAL A 31 5.80 3.98 -6.52
N HIS A 32 6.14 4.67 -7.61
CA HIS A 32 7.43 5.35 -7.75
C HIS A 32 7.28 6.76 -8.31
N THR A 33 7.94 7.72 -7.66
CA THR A 33 7.92 9.15 -8.00
C THR A 33 9.34 9.68 -7.89
N PRO A 34 10.08 9.84 -9.01
CA PRO A 34 11.48 10.24 -8.98
C PRO A 34 11.66 11.64 -8.35
N PHE A 35 12.68 11.76 -7.50
CA PHE A 35 13.01 12.99 -6.78
C PHE A 35 13.70 14.04 -7.68
N ALA A 36 12.99 14.62 -8.64
CA ALA A 36 13.53 15.73 -9.46
C ALA A 36 12.46 16.59 -10.16
N ILE A 37 11.79 17.48 -9.42
CA ILE A 37 10.96 18.62 -9.92
C ILE A 37 9.67 18.23 -10.68
N HIS A 38 9.69 17.12 -11.42
CA HIS A 38 8.60 16.55 -12.18
C HIS A 38 7.89 15.51 -11.32
N ARG A 39 6.82 15.93 -10.66
CA ARG A 39 5.99 15.06 -9.84
C ARG A 39 5.15 14.16 -10.75
N ILE A 40 5.74 13.11 -11.31
CA ILE A 40 5.01 12.04 -11.99
C ILE A 40 5.15 10.78 -11.16
N THR A 41 4.06 10.32 -10.56
CA THR A 41 4.01 9.00 -9.93
C THR A 41 3.65 7.97 -10.99
N THR A 42 4.50 6.96 -11.17
CA THR A 42 4.16 5.76 -11.92
C THR A 42 3.71 4.67 -10.94
N ILE A 43 2.61 4.00 -11.27
CA ILE A 43 2.05 2.87 -10.54
C ILE A 43 2.15 1.65 -11.45
N SER A 44 2.82 0.62 -10.95
CA SER A 44 3.02 -0.66 -11.62
C SER A 44 2.55 -1.82 -10.73
N LYS A 45 2.22 -2.96 -11.33
CA LYS A 45 1.68 -4.14 -10.65
C LYS A 45 2.39 -5.41 -11.11
N THR A 46 2.55 -6.38 -10.22
CA THR A 46 3.20 -7.66 -10.56
C THR A 46 2.36 -8.45 -11.58
N SER A 47 2.93 -8.78 -12.74
CA SER A 47 2.27 -9.40 -13.91
C SER A 47 1.48 -10.68 -13.61
N HIS A 48 1.96 -11.47 -12.66
CA HIS A 48 1.33 -12.73 -12.26
C HIS A 48 0.62 -12.66 -10.90
N TYR A 49 0.26 -11.45 -10.44
CA TYR A 49 -0.49 -11.31 -9.19
C TYR A 49 -1.93 -11.80 -9.34
N ARG A 50 -2.15 -13.08 -9.00
CA ARG A 50 -3.45 -13.62 -8.66
C ARG A 50 -3.68 -13.38 -7.16
N PRO A 51 -4.73 -12.65 -6.74
CA PRO A 51 -5.04 -12.50 -5.32
C PRO A 51 -5.18 -13.87 -4.66
N THR A 52 -4.31 -14.18 -3.69
CA THR A 52 -4.34 -15.46 -2.99
C THR A 52 -5.60 -15.50 -2.11
N VAL A 53 -6.66 -16.07 -2.67
CA VAL A 53 -7.85 -16.47 -1.92
C VAL A 53 -7.45 -17.61 -0.99
N SER A 54 -7.13 -17.27 0.26
CA SER A 54 -7.02 -18.25 1.34
C SER A 54 -8.33 -19.02 1.42
N SER A 55 -8.33 -20.29 1.00
CA SER A 55 -9.50 -21.16 1.11
C SER A 55 -9.90 -21.29 2.57
N LEU A 56 -11.21 -21.23 2.86
CA LEU A 56 -11.68 -21.78 4.13
C LEU A 56 -11.41 -23.29 4.08
N SER A 57 -10.63 -23.78 5.03
CA SER A 57 -10.64 -25.18 5.40
C SER A 57 -12.03 -25.50 5.95
N THR A 58 -12.86 -26.15 5.13
CA THR A 58 -14.11 -26.77 5.59
C THR A 58 -13.76 -27.79 6.68
N PRO A 59 -14.22 -27.63 7.92
CA PRO A 59 -14.09 -28.69 8.91
C PRO A 59 -15.00 -29.83 8.47
N SER A 60 -14.42 -30.97 8.11
CA SER A 60 -15.19 -32.19 7.88
C SER A 60 -15.81 -32.61 9.21
N ALA A 61 -17.13 -32.77 9.25
CA ALA A 61 -17.84 -33.06 10.49
C ALA A 61 -17.58 -34.51 10.92
N GLN A 62 -16.95 -34.71 12.09
CA GLN A 62 -16.87 -35.99 12.78
C GLN A 62 -16.64 -35.79 14.30
N GLY A 63 -17.54 -36.35 15.12
CA GLY A 63 -17.28 -36.80 16.49
C GLY A 63 -16.98 -35.75 17.59
N ALA A 64 -18.00 -35.46 18.42
CA ALA A 64 -17.81 -35.54 19.87
C ALA A 64 -17.93 -37.05 20.26
N SER A 65 -17.48 -37.60 21.39
CA SER A 65 -16.96 -37.07 22.67
C SER A 65 -16.11 -38.20 23.36
N ASP A 66 -15.48 -38.15 24.54
CA ASP A 66 -15.29 -37.19 25.66
C ASP A 66 -13.82 -37.37 26.19
N GLU A 67 -13.59 -37.32 27.52
CA GLU A 67 -12.38 -37.71 28.31
C GLU A 67 -11.07 -36.92 28.15
N GLU A 68 -10.26 -36.73 29.20
CA GLU A 68 -10.57 -36.38 30.60
C GLU A 68 -9.34 -35.61 31.15
N ALA A 69 -9.46 -34.93 32.30
CA ALA A 69 -8.36 -34.13 32.85
C ALA A 69 -7.52 -34.92 33.85
N GLU A 70 -6.19 -34.85 33.73
CA GLU A 70 -5.31 -35.03 34.89
C GLU A 70 -4.07 -34.14 34.78
N ALA A 71 -3.58 -33.70 35.93
CA ALA A 71 -2.31 -33.02 36.10
C ALA A 71 -1.37 -33.95 36.85
N ASP A 72 -0.06 -33.86 36.63
CA ASP A 72 0.84 -33.50 37.72
C ASP A 72 2.31 -33.28 37.30
N ASP A 73 2.98 -32.58 38.21
CA ASP A 73 4.43 -32.49 38.49
C ASP A 73 5.45 -33.27 37.63
N VAL A 74 6.54 -32.57 37.27
CA VAL A 74 7.86 -32.85 37.88
C VAL A 74 8.82 -31.66 37.67
N ALA A 75 9.53 -31.29 38.73
CA ALA A 75 10.64 -30.33 38.71
C ALA A 75 11.94 -30.92 38.10
N SER A 76 12.94 -30.04 37.88
CA SER A 76 14.33 -30.19 38.39
C SER A 76 15.44 -29.77 37.40
N LEU A 77 16.27 -28.79 37.82
CA LEU A 77 17.73 -28.65 37.57
C LEU A 77 18.26 -28.51 36.11
N ASP A 78 19.41 -27.89 35.81
CA ASP A 78 20.32 -26.97 36.54
C ASP A 78 21.17 -26.18 35.49
N SER A 79 21.80 -25.10 35.94
CA SER A 79 23.02 -24.45 35.42
C SER A 79 23.64 -24.92 34.09
N GLN A 80 23.92 -23.98 33.18
CA GLN A 80 25.35 -23.66 32.95
C GLN A 80 25.69 -22.27 32.39
N ARG A 81 26.70 -21.71 33.05
CA ARG A 81 27.34 -20.41 32.89
C ARG A 81 28.49 -20.48 31.87
N ARG A 82 28.46 -19.65 30.82
CA ARG A 82 29.59 -19.18 29.99
C ARG A 82 29.07 -17.98 29.17
N GLY A 83 29.61 -16.76 29.22
CA GLY A 83 30.96 -16.37 29.61
C GLY A 83 31.87 -16.35 28.39
N ARG A 84 31.73 -15.33 27.52
CA ARG A 84 32.68 -15.08 26.43
C ARG A 84 32.80 -13.58 26.14
N THR A 85 34.05 -13.14 26.08
CA THR A 85 34.51 -11.75 26.00
C THR A 85 34.41 -11.21 24.57
N LEU A 86 34.08 -9.92 24.44
CA LEU A 86 34.32 -9.14 23.22
C LEU A 86 35.56 -8.28 23.44
N SER A 87 36.63 -8.58 22.69
CA SER A 87 37.88 -7.80 22.67
C SER A 87 37.79 -6.66 21.65
N LEU A 88 38.37 -5.52 22.02
CA LEU A 88 38.37 -4.27 21.29
C LEU A 88 39.74 -4.07 20.60
N GLU A 89 39.76 -3.91 19.28
CA GLU A 89 40.85 -3.36 18.44
C GLU A 89 40.23 -3.13 17.05
N GLU A 90 40.12 -1.96 16.42
CA GLU A 90 40.87 -0.69 16.35
C GLU A 90 41.96 -0.63 15.24
N ARG A 91 41.80 0.41 14.38
CA ARG A 91 42.72 1.03 13.38
C ARG A 91 42.77 0.56 11.91
N ARG A 92 42.66 1.59 11.05
CA ARG A 92 43.01 1.68 9.61
C ARG A 92 44.46 2.23 9.47
N PRO A 93 45.08 2.15 8.28
CA PRO A 93 45.10 3.26 7.28
C PRO A 93 44.72 2.75 5.87
N ARG A 94 44.33 3.51 4.83
CA ARG A 94 44.59 4.86 4.25
C ARG A 94 45.65 4.86 3.12
N GLY A 95 45.22 5.23 1.90
CA GLY A 95 45.94 5.19 0.62
C GLY A 95 45.22 4.20 -0.33
N GLU A 96 44.94 4.47 -1.60
CA GLU A 96 45.35 5.56 -2.52
C GLU A 96 44.17 6.02 -3.42
N GLU A 97 44.30 7.15 -4.12
CA GLU A 97 43.31 7.67 -5.08
C GLU A 97 43.61 7.19 -6.50
N GLU A 98 42.61 6.68 -7.23
CA GLU A 98 42.67 6.54 -8.69
C GLU A 98 41.32 6.89 -9.33
N LEU A 99 41.34 7.54 -10.50
CA LEU A 99 40.14 8.10 -11.15
C LEU A 99 39.26 7.02 -11.82
N PRO A 100 37.93 7.20 -11.88
CA PRO A 100 37.02 6.21 -12.44
C PRO A 100 37.06 6.21 -13.98
N THR A 101 37.37 5.06 -14.57
CA THR A 101 37.12 4.78 -16.00
C THR A 101 35.69 4.24 -16.16
N PRO A 102 34.87 4.71 -17.11
CA PRO A 102 33.45 4.38 -17.16
C PRO A 102 33.20 2.96 -17.68
N GLY A 103 32.76 2.07 -16.79
CA GLY A 103 32.40 0.70 -17.12
C GLY A 103 31.35 0.09 -16.18
N GLN A 104 30.13 -0.04 -16.69
CA GLN A 104 29.11 -1.02 -16.26
C GLN A 104 28.68 -1.06 -14.78
N ASP A 105 27.87 -0.08 -14.35
CA ASP A 105 26.87 -0.29 -13.29
C ASP A 105 25.65 -1.08 -13.83
N GLU A 106 25.88 -2.25 -14.43
CA GLU A 106 24.82 -3.18 -14.87
C GLU A 106 24.35 -4.07 -13.72
N THR A 107 23.87 -3.49 -12.61
CA THR A 107 23.36 -4.26 -11.46
C THR A 107 22.11 -3.62 -10.82
N THR A 108 21.25 -2.97 -11.62
CA THR A 108 19.92 -2.52 -11.13
C THR A 108 18.76 -2.76 -12.12
N GLN A 109 18.99 -3.46 -13.23
CA GLN A 109 17.96 -3.70 -14.26
C GLN A 109 17.27 -5.09 -14.19
N SER A 110 17.88 -6.10 -13.57
CA SER A 110 17.41 -7.50 -13.62
C SER A 110 16.23 -7.89 -12.71
N HIS A 111 15.54 -6.93 -12.08
CA HIS A 111 14.39 -7.19 -11.20
C HIS A 111 13.14 -6.34 -11.56
N LEU A 112 13.09 -5.80 -12.78
CA LEU A 112 12.00 -4.96 -13.27
C LEU A 112 11.01 -5.70 -14.19
N ASP A 113 11.40 -6.84 -14.78
CA ASP A 113 10.64 -7.52 -15.84
C ASP A 113 9.29 -8.11 -15.42
N ASN A 114 9.01 -8.20 -14.12
CA ASN A 114 7.76 -8.75 -13.59
C ASN A 114 6.70 -7.69 -13.23
N PHE A 115 6.90 -6.41 -13.56
CA PHE A 115 5.97 -5.32 -13.22
C PHE A 115 5.36 -4.64 -14.46
N GLU A 116 4.06 -4.87 -14.66
CA GLU A 116 3.25 -4.19 -15.67
C GLU A 116 2.90 -2.75 -15.26
N TYR A 117 2.80 -1.88 -16.26
CA TYR A 117 2.29 -0.52 -16.09
C TYR A 117 0.78 -0.53 -15.79
N VAL A 118 0.35 0.18 -14.73
CA VAL A 118 -1.08 0.34 -14.38
C VAL A 118 -1.56 1.76 -14.60
N ALA A 119 -0.81 2.76 -14.10
CA ALA A 119 -1.19 4.16 -14.25
C ALA A 119 -0.02 5.13 -14.04
N GLN A 120 -0.23 6.37 -14.47
CA GLN A 120 0.57 7.53 -14.10
C GLN A 120 -0.31 8.64 -13.52
N ILE A 121 0.22 9.36 -12.54
CA ILE A 121 -0.37 10.57 -11.96
C ILE A 121 0.64 11.71 -12.09
N ASP A 122 0.33 12.72 -12.90
CA ASP A 122 1.10 13.96 -13.00
C ASP A 122 0.53 14.98 -11.99
N TRP A 123 1.34 15.35 -11.00
CA TRP A 123 1.00 16.27 -9.91
C TRP A 123 1.56 17.68 -10.06
N ARG A 124 1.98 18.12 -11.27
CA ARG A 124 2.55 19.47 -11.55
C ARG A 124 1.88 20.57 -10.72
N ILE A 125 0.55 20.56 -10.66
CA ILE A 125 -0.23 21.20 -9.59
C ILE A 125 -1.32 20.22 -9.17
N VAL A 126 -1.44 19.91 -7.89
CA VAL A 126 -2.43 18.96 -7.35
C VAL A 126 -3.88 19.29 -7.75
N LYS A 127 -4.21 20.58 -7.92
CA LYS A 127 -5.53 21.06 -8.40
C LYS A 127 -5.79 20.79 -9.89
N THR A 128 -4.74 20.63 -10.70
CA THR A 128 -4.81 20.38 -12.15
C THR A 128 -4.12 19.05 -12.50
N ALA A 129 -4.05 18.13 -11.55
CA ALA A 129 -3.39 16.86 -11.73
C ALA A 129 -4.04 16.07 -12.88
N LYS A 130 -3.24 15.29 -13.58
CA LYS A 130 -3.69 14.41 -14.66
C LYS A 130 -3.44 12.96 -14.28
N MET A 131 -4.31 12.08 -14.73
CA MET A 131 -4.20 10.64 -14.54
C MET A 131 -4.31 9.96 -15.89
N ARG A 132 -3.40 9.01 -16.14
CA ARG A 132 -3.39 8.15 -17.33
C ARG A 132 -3.42 6.71 -16.87
N PHE A 133 -4.40 5.94 -17.33
CA PHE A 133 -4.50 4.51 -17.01
C PHE A 133 -3.92 3.68 -18.15
N ALA A 134 -3.41 2.49 -17.83
CA ALA A 134 -3.06 1.48 -18.82
C ALA A 134 -4.31 0.90 -19.47
N ASN A 135 -5.28 0.52 -18.64
CA ASN A 135 -6.49 -0.23 -19.01
C ASN A 135 -7.77 0.48 -18.56
N GLY A 136 -8.91 -0.04 -18.99
CA GLY A 136 -10.24 0.45 -18.63
C GLY A 136 -10.63 1.75 -19.33
N ARG A 137 -11.66 2.43 -18.79
CA ARG A 137 -12.35 3.57 -19.42
C ARG A 137 -11.44 4.73 -19.89
N TYR A 138 -10.29 4.91 -19.25
CA TYR A 138 -9.34 5.99 -19.51
C TYR A 138 -7.99 5.48 -20.03
N SER A 139 -7.96 4.28 -20.61
CA SER A 139 -6.77 3.65 -21.21
C SER A 139 -6.06 4.62 -22.19
N GLY A 140 -4.76 4.84 -21.96
CA GLY A 140 -3.90 5.65 -22.82
C GLY A 140 -4.13 7.17 -22.80
N GLN A 141 -5.19 7.66 -22.13
CA GLN A 141 -5.59 9.07 -22.18
C GLN A 141 -5.11 9.88 -20.97
N ASP A 142 -4.69 11.13 -21.20
CA ASP A 142 -4.39 12.10 -20.14
C ASP A 142 -5.67 12.79 -19.64
N VAL A 143 -6.33 12.18 -18.65
CA VAL A 143 -7.58 12.70 -18.08
C VAL A 143 -7.27 13.64 -16.93
N LYS A 144 -7.92 14.81 -16.89
CA LYS A 144 -7.80 15.70 -15.73
C LYS A 144 -8.54 15.11 -14.54
N VAL A 145 -7.94 15.19 -13.37
CA VAL A 145 -8.56 14.82 -12.08
C VAL A 145 -9.88 15.56 -11.84
N SER A 146 -10.04 16.77 -12.35
CA SER A 146 -11.30 17.55 -12.27
C SER A 146 -12.46 16.90 -13.02
N ASP A 147 -12.14 16.16 -14.09
CA ASP A 147 -13.10 15.62 -15.04
C ASP A 147 -13.47 14.20 -14.63
N MET A 148 -12.52 13.47 -14.01
CA MET A 148 -12.73 12.15 -13.41
C MET A 148 -13.41 12.20 -12.02
N PHE A 149 -13.14 13.23 -11.21
CA PHE A 149 -13.68 13.34 -9.85
C PHE A 149 -14.60 14.54 -9.63
N ARG A 150 -15.90 14.28 -9.43
CA ARG A 150 -16.82 15.23 -8.81
C ARG A 150 -16.42 15.47 -7.35
N LYS A 151 -16.52 16.71 -6.87
CA LYS A 151 -16.32 17.06 -5.46
C LYS A 151 -17.68 17.12 -4.75
N GLU A 152 -17.81 16.44 -3.62
CA GLU A 152 -19.07 16.32 -2.90
C GLU A 152 -18.86 16.45 -1.39
N GLY A 153 -19.85 16.97 -0.66
CA GLY A 153 -19.82 17.08 0.81
C GLY A 153 -18.58 17.78 1.39
N TRP A 154 -18.23 17.40 2.61
CA TRP A 154 -17.05 17.90 3.35
C TRP A 154 -16.52 16.84 4.31
N GLY A 155 -15.19 16.78 4.47
CA GLY A 155 -14.49 15.99 5.48
C GLY A 155 -13.37 16.81 6.13
N CYS A 156 -12.66 16.22 7.09
CA CYS A 156 -11.60 16.90 7.86
C CYS A 156 -10.51 17.53 6.95
N TRP A 157 -10.26 16.90 5.79
CA TRP A 157 -9.25 17.31 4.82
C TRP A 157 -9.88 17.82 3.51
N GLY A 158 -11.04 18.48 3.62
CA GLY A 158 -11.78 19.09 2.51
C GLY A 158 -12.86 18.20 1.90
N ARG A 159 -13.43 18.65 0.76
CA ARG A 159 -14.53 17.97 0.05
C ARG A 159 -14.13 16.54 -0.34
N HIS A 160 -15.07 15.60 -0.28
CA HIS A 160 -14.88 14.23 -0.74
C HIS A 160 -14.65 14.18 -2.27
N ARG A 161 -14.25 13.02 -2.79
CA ARG A 161 -14.13 12.75 -4.23
C ARG A 161 -15.11 11.66 -4.63
N VAL A 162 -15.84 11.86 -5.72
CA VAL A 162 -16.79 10.91 -6.30
C VAL A 162 -16.39 10.65 -7.74
N PHE A 163 -16.32 9.39 -8.14
CA PHE A 163 -16.05 8.98 -9.52
C PHE A 163 -17.03 7.87 -9.94
N THR A 164 -17.19 7.69 -11.25
CA THR A 164 -17.89 6.55 -11.83
C THR A 164 -16.85 5.56 -12.33
N ALA A 165 -16.85 4.34 -11.78
CA ALA A 165 -15.91 3.29 -12.17
C ALA A 165 -16.26 2.67 -13.53
N GLU A 166 -15.42 1.76 -14.01
CA GLU A 166 -15.67 1.00 -15.24
C GLU A 166 -16.96 0.15 -15.17
N ASP A 167 -17.38 -0.29 -13.98
CA ASP A 167 -18.64 -1.03 -13.78
C ASP A 167 -19.91 -0.17 -13.85
N GLY A 168 -19.76 1.13 -14.18
CA GLY A 168 -20.85 2.09 -14.34
C GLY A 168 -21.41 2.65 -13.03
N LYS A 169 -20.96 2.20 -11.85
CA LYS A 169 -21.46 2.69 -10.56
C LYS A 169 -20.66 3.89 -10.06
N GLU A 170 -21.33 4.77 -9.32
CA GLU A 170 -20.65 5.83 -8.59
C GLU A 170 -20.09 5.35 -7.26
N TYR A 171 -18.86 5.76 -6.95
CA TYR A 171 -18.19 5.50 -5.68
C TYR A 171 -17.63 6.79 -5.07
N LYS A 172 -17.66 6.89 -3.74
CA LYS A 172 -17.29 8.09 -2.98
C LYS A 172 -16.17 7.82 -1.99
N TRP A 173 -15.05 8.50 -2.22
CA TRP A 173 -13.89 8.58 -1.33
C TRP A 173 -14.12 9.59 -0.21
N ARG A 174 -14.31 9.08 1.00
CA ARG A 174 -14.43 9.84 2.25
C ARG A 174 -13.07 9.99 2.91
N MET A 175 -12.45 11.16 2.74
CA MET A 175 -11.24 11.54 3.48
C MET A 175 -11.60 11.93 4.93
N LYS A 176 -11.22 11.09 5.90
CA LYS A 176 -11.40 11.33 7.34
C LYS A 176 -10.06 11.67 8.00
N GLY A 177 -10.09 12.06 9.27
CA GLY A 177 -8.95 12.60 10.02
C GLY A 177 -7.64 11.83 9.90
N SER A 178 -7.64 10.49 9.94
CA SER A 178 -6.42 9.68 9.81
C SER A 178 -6.53 8.50 8.86
N TYR A 179 -7.54 8.50 7.97
CA TYR A 179 -7.80 7.41 7.02
C TYR A 179 -8.79 7.84 5.94
N SER A 180 -8.71 7.20 4.79
CA SER A 180 -9.67 7.30 3.68
C SER A 180 -10.47 6.00 3.51
N GLU A 181 -11.76 6.13 3.20
CA GLU A 181 -12.67 5.02 2.87
C GLU A 181 -13.37 5.26 1.54
N LEU A 182 -13.49 4.21 0.73
CA LEU A 182 -14.32 4.17 -0.47
C LEU A 182 -15.66 3.51 -0.14
N ILE A 183 -16.76 4.20 -0.43
CA ILE A 183 -18.11 3.66 -0.32
C ILE A 183 -18.84 3.67 -1.66
N LEU A 184 -19.79 2.77 -1.85
CA LEU A 184 -20.76 2.84 -2.94
C LEU A 184 -21.68 4.06 -2.75
N ASN A 185 -21.95 4.81 -3.83
CA ASN A 185 -22.66 6.10 -3.80
C ASN A 185 -24.17 5.98 -4.12
N ASP A 186 -24.76 4.81 -3.91
CA ASP A 186 -26.18 4.48 -4.16
C ASP A 186 -27.10 4.75 -2.95
N GLY A 187 -26.56 5.31 -1.86
CA GLY A 187 -27.26 5.52 -0.59
C GLY A 187 -27.07 4.39 0.44
N SER A 188 -26.66 3.18 0.02
CA SER A 188 -26.37 2.06 0.93
C SER A 188 -25.21 2.34 1.88
N LYS A 189 -24.29 3.24 1.48
CA LYS A 189 -23.01 3.55 2.16
C LYS A 189 -22.11 2.32 2.36
N LYS A 190 -22.32 1.25 1.59
CA LYS A 190 -21.53 0.02 1.65
C LYS A 190 -20.05 0.32 1.42
N ILE A 191 -19.18 -0.17 2.32
CA ILE A 191 -17.73 0.03 2.22
C ILE A 191 -17.16 -0.93 1.18
N ILE A 192 -16.34 -0.39 0.28
CA ILE A 192 -15.73 -1.10 -0.85
C ILE A 192 -14.22 -1.18 -0.68
N ALA A 193 -13.62 -0.14 -0.08
CA ALA A 193 -12.23 -0.17 0.38
C ALA A 193 -12.01 0.76 1.57
N ALA A 194 -10.99 0.51 2.39
CA ALA A 194 -10.63 1.35 3.52
C ALA A 194 -9.13 1.26 3.84
N SER A 195 -8.49 2.41 4.07
CA SER A 195 -7.20 2.44 4.76
C SER A 195 -7.42 2.26 6.27
N ARG A 196 -6.58 1.43 6.89
CA ARG A 196 -6.58 1.15 8.32
C ARG A 196 -5.30 1.76 8.92
N PRO A 197 -5.41 2.80 9.78
CA PRO A 197 -4.25 3.42 10.39
C PRO A 197 -3.74 2.60 11.58
N TRP A 198 -2.54 2.93 12.08
CA TRP A 198 -1.87 2.23 13.19
C TRP A 198 -2.65 2.26 14.53
N LYS A 199 -3.57 3.23 14.70
CA LYS A 199 -4.14 3.58 16.01
C LYS A 199 -4.88 2.40 16.69
N PHE A 200 -4.59 2.23 17.98
CA PHE A 200 -5.13 1.22 18.92
C PHE A 200 -4.97 -0.28 18.58
N SER A 201 -4.74 -0.66 17.33
CA SER A 201 -4.83 -2.07 16.93
C SER A 201 -3.54 -2.89 17.07
N MET A 202 -2.37 -2.28 17.31
CA MET A 202 -1.02 -2.88 17.15
C MET A 202 -0.73 -3.56 15.78
N ARG A 203 -1.70 -3.53 14.84
CA ARG A 203 -1.58 -4.08 13.50
C ARG A 203 -0.92 -3.08 12.57
N LYS A 204 -0.10 -3.58 11.65
CA LYS A 204 0.51 -2.76 10.58
C LYS A 204 -0.59 -2.06 9.76
N PRO A 205 -0.43 -0.75 9.46
CA PRO A 205 -1.27 -0.03 8.53
C PRO A 205 -1.35 -0.73 7.19
N HIS A 206 -2.56 -0.79 6.67
CA HIS A 206 -2.84 -1.44 5.40
C HIS A 206 -4.02 -0.79 4.73
N PHE A 207 -4.07 -0.94 3.41
CA PHE A 207 -5.23 -0.65 2.61
C PHE A 207 -5.99 -1.95 2.33
N GLU A 208 -7.28 -1.98 2.67
CA GLU A 208 -8.14 -3.15 2.55
C GLU A 208 -9.19 -2.92 1.45
N ILE A 209 -9.31 -3.85 0.51
CA ILE A 209 -10.33 -3.87 -0.54
C ILE A 209 -11.28 -5.04 -0.26
N PHE A 210 -12.56 -4.75 -0.13
CA PHE A 210 -13.62 -5.70 0.20
C PHE A 210 -14.04 -6.52 -1.04
N PRO A 211 -14.70 -7.69 -0.87
CA PRO A 211 -15.04 -8.58 -2.00
C PRO A 211 -15.68 -7.85 -3.18
N GLU A 212 -16.55 -6.89 -2.88
CA GLU A 212 -17.35 -6.11 -3.81
C GLU A 212 -16.58 -4.99 -4.52
N GLY A 213 -15.27 -4.86 -4.27
CA GLY A 213 -14.33 -4.05 -5.05
C GLY A 213 -13.28 -4.87 -5.80
N LEU A 214 -13.26 -6.20 -5.65
CA LEU A 214 -12.21 -7.06 -6.23
C LEU A 214 -12.27 -7.17 -7.76
N HIS A 215 -13.35 -6.71 -8.40
CA HIS A 215 -13.46 -6.60 -9.86
C HIS A 215 -12.77 -5.35 -10.43
N MET A 216 -12.43 -4.37 -9.60
CA MET A 216 -11.87 -3.06 -10.01
C MET A 216 -10.66 -2.63 -9.14
N ILE A 217 -9.87 -3.60 -8.67
CA ILE A 217 -8.76 -3.41 -7.71
C ILE A 217 -7.79 -2.31 -8.18
N ASP A 218 -7.43 -2.31 -9.47
CA ASP A 218 -6.47 -1.37 -10.03
C ASP A 218 -7.00 0.07 -10.03
N GLU A 219 -8.27 0.28 -10.40
CA GLU A 219 -8.92 1.58 -10.35
C GLU A 219 -9.08 2.07 -8.89
N ILE A 220 -9.46 1.19 -7.96
CA ILE A 220 -9.50 1.49 -6.52
C ILE A 220 -8.11 1.90 -6.02
N PHE A 221 -7.06 1.15 -6.35
CA PHE A 221 -5.71 1.40 -5.85
C PHE A 221 -5.12 2.70 -6.40
N VAL A 222 -5.27 2.96 -7.69
CA VAL A 222 -4.81 4.20 -8.33
C VAL A 222 -5.56 5.42 -7.78
N THR A 223 -6.88 5.34 -7.60
CA THR A 223 -7.66 6.42 -6.98
C THR A 223 -7.38 6.60 -5.48
N PHE A 224 -7.01 5.52 -4.77
CA PHE A 224 -6.54 5.57 -3.39
C PHE A 224 -5.23 6.36 -3.24
N ILE A 225 -4.21 6.06 -4.08
CA ILE A 225 -2.94 6.81 -4.07
C ILE A 225 -3.20 8.31 -4.31
N PHE A 226 -4.10 8.64 -5.25
CA PHE A 226 -4.51 10.03 -5.48
C PHE A 226 -5.13 10.70 -4.24
N VAL A 227 -6.06 10.02 -3.58
CA VAL A 227 -6.82 10.56 -2.43
C VAL A 227 -5.99 10.65 -1.16
N GLU A 228 -5.07 9.70 -0.91
CA GLU A 228 -4.17 9.80 0.25
C GLU A 228 -3.16 10.94 0.11
N GLU A 229 -2.63 11.21 -1.08
CA GLU A 229 -1.72 12.36 -1.26
C GLU A 229 -2.44 13.69 -1.11
N LEU A 230 -3.71 13.80 -1.55
CA LEU A 230 -4.58 14.94 -1.23
C LEU A 230 -4.74 15.12 0.28
N ARG A 231 -5.02 14.02 0.99
CA ARG A 231 -5.23 14.00 2.44
C ARG A 231 -3.96 14.45 3.17
N LYS A 232 -2.83 13.82 2.89
CA LYS A 232 -1.51 14.14 3.48
C LYS A 232 -1.01 15.53 3.12
N THR A 233 -1.24 16.01 1.91
CA THR A 233 -0.90 17.39 1.53
C THR A 233 -1.73 18.41 2.28
N SER A 234 -3.01 18.12 2.53
CA SER A 234 -3.87 18.97 3.36
C SER A 234 -3.44 18.94 4.84
N GLU A 235 -3.08 17.76 5.35
CA GLU A 235 -2.54 17.57 6.71
C GLU A 235 -1.22 18.34 6.91
N ARG A 236 -0.28 18.24 5.96
CA ARG A 236 0.98 19.00 5.97
C ARG A 236 0.76 20.51 5.88
N ALA A 237 -0.21 20.97 5.09
CA ALA A 237 -0.52 22.39 4.95
C ALA A 237 -1.10 22.99 6.24
N VAL A 238 -1.93 22.24 6.97
CA VAL A 238 -2.48 22.66 8.28
C VAL A 238 -1.45 22.52 9.41
N ALA A 239 -0.53 21.55 9.33
CA ALA A 239 0.55 21.42 10.31
C ALA A 239 1.66 22.47 10.16
N ALA A 240 1.67 23.23 9.05
CA ALA A 240 2.63 24.29 8.76
C ALA A 240 2.04 25.71 8.89
N SER A 241 0.78 25.83 9.32
CA SER A 241 0.06 27.09 9.56
C SER A 241 -0.16 27.36 11.04
#